data_AF-A0A947L4H3-F1
#
_entry.id   AF-A0A947L4H3-F1
#
_cell.length_a   1.000
_cell.length_b   1.000
_cell.length_c   1.000
_cell.angle_alpha   90.00
_cell.angle_beta   90.00
_cell.angle_gamma   90.00
#
_symmetry.space_group_name_H-M   'P 1'
#
loop_
_entity.id
_entity.type
_entity.pdbx_description
1 polymer ?
#
loop_
_entity_poly.entity_id
_entity_poly.type
_entity_poly.pdbx_seq_one_letter_code
_entity_poly.pdbx_strand_id
1 'polypeptide(L)'
;VHRLRKRIDDHYQGKDGPRLTIPKGEYRIVLEEVEPTERRSALSRGLAGLSRINPALGIGLFVIACATAVLIGWNLLSTSPTPASGQPDDRQALLAASSEPFKPLIVVGDSLLLAETQDQRSVRRMILNPAIRSRDDFGAYLRANPDAFYQLYDFDLNFAPISAIEAAWEVQGKLDALRANDAPAIRMIGVSALSAELRETQDILFVGRLSQLGVLEPEVFSGSRFRLAAYDRLVDTANGPSFQGQVYPDERLASQKDYGYLAVRTSATGRRLVVLGGLGDKATAAIVALLNTPHEMAVLKRKVRGARHFEAVYEVEIRRGGPAQRKLIAAYPLP
;
A
#
# COMPACT_ATOMS: atom_id res chain seq x y z
N VAL A 1 -28.41 -18.53 -8.48
CA VAL A 1 -27.75 -19.85 -8.74
C VAL A 1 -27.99 -20.39 -10.15
N HIS A 2 -29.20 -20.32 -10.72
CA HIS A 2 -29.51 -20.87 -12.07
C HIS A 2 -28.55 -20.40 -13.19
N ARG A 3 -28.22 -19.10 -13.25
CA ARG A 3 -27.27 -18.55 -14.24
C ARG A 3 -25.82 -19.04 -14.02
N LEU A 4 -25.43 -19.30 -12.77
CA LEU A 4 -24.10 -19.81 -12.42
C LEU A 4 -23.96 -21.29 -12.80
N ARG A 5 -24.99 -22.10 -12.52
CA ARG A 5 -25.04 -23.51 -12.93
C ARG A 5 -24.86 -23.66 -14.44
N LYS A 6 -25.62 -22.89 -15.23
CA LYS A 6 -25.51 -22.89 -16.69
C LYS A 6 -24.10 -22.52 -17.17
N ARG A 7 -23.46 -21.51 -16.58
CA ARG A 7 -22.09 -21.11 -16.93
C ARG A 7 -21.04 -22.17 -16.60
N ILE A 8 -21.21 -22.88 -15.48
CA ILE A 8 -20.32 -23.99 -15.12
C ILE A 8 -20.53 -25.14 -16.11
N ASP A 9 -21.77 -25.45 -16.46
CA ASP A 9 -22.07 -26.51 -17.43
C ASP A 9 -21.50 -26.22 -18.83
N ASP A 10 -21.61 -24.97 -19.28
CA ASP A 10 -21.03 -24.51 -20.55
C ASP A 10 -19.48 -24.54 -20.50
N HIS A 11 -18.87 -24.23 -19.34
CA HIS A 11 -17.40 -24.18 -19.21
C HIS A 11 -16.72 -25.57 -19.30
N TYR A 12 -17.40 -26.61 -18.80
CA TYR A 12 -16.90 -27.98 -18.76
C TYR A 12 -17.46 -28.86 -19.88
N GLN A 13 -18.20 -28.30 -20.83
CA GLN A 13 -18.66 -29.03 -22.01
C GLN A 13 -17.44 -29.49 -22.84
N GLY A 14 -17.28 -30.80 -23.01
CA GLY A 14 -16.24 -31.40 -23.85
C GLY A 14 -14.82 -31.38 -23.26
N LYS A 15 -14.66 -31.11 -21.95
CA LYS A 15 -13.39 -31.22 -21.24
C LYS A 15 -13.38 -32.48 -20.37
N ASP A 16 -12.35 -33.30 -20.51
CA ASP A 16 -12.12 -34.47 -19.65
C ASP A 16 -11.33 -34.05 -18.39
N GLY A 17 -11.78 -34.51 -17.22
CA GLY A 17 -11.17 -34.19 -15.93
C GLY A 17 -12.22 -33.86 -14.85
N PRO A 18 -11.77 -33.60 -13.60
CA PRO A 18 -12.68 -33.35 -12.49
C PRO A 18 -13.51 -32.09 -12.74
N ARG A 19 -14.84 -32.21 -12.61
CA ARG A 19 -15.81 -31.15 -12.93
C ARG A 19 -16.48 -30.64 -11.67
N LEU A 20 -16.63 -29.32 -11.58
CA LEU A 20 -17.43 -28.71 -10.52
C LEU A 20 -18.91 -28.74 -10.92
N THR A 21 -19.79 -29.21 -10.04
CA THR A 21 -21.24 -29.23 -10.25
C THR A 21 -21.99 -28.63 -9.05
N ILE A 22 -23.17 -28.05 -9.30
CA ILE A 22 -24.07 -27.49 -8.27
C ILE A 22 -25.40 -28.24 -8.33
N PRO A 23 -25.69 -29.14 -7.39
CA PRO A 23 -26.93 -29.93 -7.37
C PRO A 23 -28.19 -29.04 -7.42
N LYS A 24 -29.28 -29.59 -7.99
CA LYS A 24 -30.57 -28.88 -8.02
C LYS A 24 -31.15 -28.82 -6.60
N GLY A 25 -31.46 -27.62 -6.12
CA GLY A 25 -32.04 -27.40 -4.79
C GLY A 25 -31.02 -27.08 -3.69
N GLU A 26 -29.71 -27.20 -3.95
CA GLU A 26 -28.66 -26.96 -2.96
C GLU A 26 -27.77 -25.75 -3.33
N TYR A 27 -27.20 -25.10 -2.33
CA TYR A 27 -26.28 -23.95 -2.46
C TYR A 27 -24.82 -24.35 -2.15
N ARG A 28 -24.38 -25.52 -2.59
CA ARG A 28 -22.98 -25.98 -2.46
C ARG A 28 -22.39 -26.39 -3.80
N ILE A 29 -21.07 -26.27 -3.93
CA ILE A 29 -20.29 -26.70 -5.10
C ILE A 29 -19.62 -28.03 -4.71
N VAL A 30 -19.75 -29.04 -5.57
CA VAL A 30 -19.16 -30.37 -5.37
C VAL A 30 -18.23 -30.67 -6.54
N LEU A 31 -17.10 -31.31 -6.26
CA LEU A 31 -16.18 -31.81 -7.28
C LEU A 31 -16.59 -33.24 -7.65
N GLU A 32 -16.93 -33.45 -8.92
CA GLU A 32 -17.34 -34.73 -9.48
C GLU A 32 -16.20 -35.25 -10.37
N GLU A 33 -15.57 -36.34 -9.95
CA GLU A 33 -14.59 -37.07 -10.75
C GLU A 33 -15.35 -37.97 -11.73
N VAL A 34 -15.45 -37.52 -12.98
CA VAL A 34 -16.04 -38.34 -14.05
C VAL A 34 -14.99 -39.36 -14.47
N GLU A 35 -15.21 -40.63 -14.13
CA GLU A 35 -14.39 -41.72 -14.66
C GLU A 35 -14.49 -41.75 -16.20
N PRO A 36 -13.35 -41.87 -16.92
CA PRO A 36 -13.32 -41.78 -18.36
C PRO A 36 -14.12 -42.95 -18.96
N THR A 37 -15.26 -42.64 -19.57
CA THR A 37 -16.02 -43.59 -20.36
C THR A 37 -15.13 -44.09 -21.49
N GLU A 38 -14.86 -45.40 -21.54
CA GLU A 38 -14.12 -46.08 -22.59
C GLU A 38 -14.70 -45.76 -23.98
N ARG A 39 -14.23 -44.68 -24.59
CA ARG A 39 -14.28 -44.52 -26.03
C ARG A 39 -13.22 -45.44 -26.60
N ARG A 40 -13.69 -46.62 -27.01
CA ARG A 40 -13.03 -47.55 -27.91
C ARG A 40 -12.55 -46.80 -29.16
N SER A 41 -11.37 -46.20 -29.07
CA SER A 41 -10.75 -45.45 -30.15
C SER A 41 -10.14 -46.44 -31.12
N ALA A 42 -10.66 -46.40 -32.34
CA ALA A 42 -10.18 -47.10 -33.51
C ALA A 42 -8.82 -46.55 -33.98
N LEU A 43 -7.78 -46.68 -33.13
CA LEU A 43 -6.39 -46.36 -33.44
C LEU A 43 -5.45 -47.58 -33.31
N SER A 44 -6.01 -48.79 -33.30
CA SER A 44 -5.24 -50.05 -33.27
C SER A 44 -4.82 -50.59 -34.64
N ARG A 45 -4.72 -49.73 -35.67
CA ARG A 45 -4.19 -50.13 -37.01
C ARG A 45 -2.97 -49.34 -37.50
N GLY A 46 -2.38 -48.47 -36.67
CA GLY A 46 -1.21 -47.66 -37.05
C GLY A 46 0.13 -48.04 -36.39
N LEU A 47 0.14 -48.93 -35.38
CA LEU A 47 1.33 -49.17 -34.54
C LEU A 47 1.99 -50.55 -34.71
N ALA A 48 1.62 -51.30 -35.75
CA ALA A 48 2.29 -52.56 -36.10
C ALA A 48 3.66 -52.37 -36.81
N GLY A 49 4.23 -51.15 -36.78
CA GLY A 49 5.46 -50.78 -37.48
C GLY A 49 6.57 -50.17 -36.63
N LEU A 50 6.45 -50.15 -35.29
CA LEU A 50 7.42 -49.50 -34.40
C LEU A 50 8.11 -50.46 -33.40
N SER A 51 7.97 -51.78 -33.58
CA SER A 51 8.62 -52.80 -32.73
C SER A 51 10.13 -53.00 -33.00
N ARG A 52 10.82 -51.99 -33.56
CA ARG A 52 12.27 -51.99 -33.77
C ARG A 52 12.91 -50.64 -33.45
N ILE A 53 12.42 -49.94 -32.44
CA ILE A 53 13.19 -48.81 -31.86
C ILE A 53 14.17 -49.39 -30.85
N ASN A 54 15.46 -49.15 -31.11
CA ASN A 54 16.59 -49.57 -30.29
C ASN A 54 16.39 -49.08 -28.83
N PRO A 55 16.52 -49.94 -27.80
CA PRO A 55 16.25 -49.55 -26.41
C PRO A 55 17.16 -48.42 -25.90
N ALA A 56 18.32 -48.19 -26.54
CA ALA A 56 19.20 -47.06 -26.26
C ALA A 56 18.58 -45.69 -26.59
N LEU A 57 17.72 -45.62 -27.61
CA LEU A 57 17.05 -44.38 -28.04
C LEU A 57 15.90 -44.00 -27.09
N GLY A 58 15.24 -45.00 -26.49
CA GLY A 58 14.21 -44.79 -25.47
C GLY A 58 14.77 -44.20 -24.18
N ILE A 59 15.95 -44.66 -23.75
CA ILE A 59 16.63 -44.13 -22.55
C ILE A 59 17.06 -42.68 -22.78
N GLY A 60 17.62 -42.35 -23.96
CA GLY A 60 18.00 -40.98 -24.30
C GLY A 60 16.83 -40.00 -24.25
N LEU A 61 15.68 -40.39 -24.77
CA LEU A 61 14.48 -39.55 -24.79
C LEU A 61 13.90 -39.35 -23.38
N PHE A 62 13.97 -40.38 -22.53
CA PHE A 62 13.57 -40.31 -21.13
C PHE A 62 14.47 -39.37 -20.32
N VAL A 63 15.80 -39.44 -20.52
CA VAL A 63 16.76 -38.54 -19.85
C VAL A 63 16.52 -37.08 -20.28
N ILE A 64 16.25 -36.82 -21.55
CA ILE A 64 15.93 -35.48 -22.04
C ILE A 64 14.61 -34.97 -21.43
N ALA A 65 13.58 -35.82 -21.33
CA ALA A 65 12.30 -35.47 -20.71
C ALA A 65 12.45 -35.18 -19.20
N CYS A 66 13.28 -35.95 -18.49
CA CYS A 66 13.61 -35.66 -17.09
C CYS A 66 14.42 -34.37 -16.96
N ALA A 67 15.39 -34.10 -17.83
CA ALA A 67 16.20 -32.88 -17.81
C ALA A 67 15.35 -31.64 -18.10
N THR A 68 14.40 -31.71 -19.04
CA THR A 68 13.44 -30.62 -19.28
C THR A 68 12.46 -30.44 -18.14
N ALA A 69 11.96 -31.52 -17.52
CA ALA A 69 11.12 -31.42 -16.32
C ALA A 69 11.87 -30.79 -15.14
N VAL A 70 13.15 -31.11 -14.95
CA VAL A 70 14.01 -30.48 -13.94
C VAL A 70 14.30 -29.01 -14.27
N LEU A 71 14.56 -28.65 -15.53
CA LEU A 71 14.78 -27.27 -15.95
C LEU A 71 13.52 -26.40 -15.83
N ILE A 72 12.35 -26.95 -16.17
CA ILE A 72 11.05 -26.29 -16.03
C ILE A 72 10.69 -26.17 -14.55
N GLY A 73 10.89 -27.24 -13.76
CA GLY A 73 10.75 -27.21 -12.31
C GLY A 73 11.68 -26.19 -11.66
N TRP A 74 12.93 -26.11 -12.10
CA TRP A 74 13.90 -25.12 -11.63
C TRP A 74 13.46 -23.70 -11.99
N ASN A 75 13.00 -23.43 -13.21
CA ASN A 75 12.51 -22.09 -13.58
C ASN A 75 11.23 -21.71 -12.82
N LEU A 76 10.28 -22.63 -12.65
CA LEU A 76 9.04 -22.39 -11.90
C LEU A 76 9.29 -22.19 -10.40
N LEU A 77 10.25 -22.92 -9.81
CA LEU A 77 10.68 -22.72 -8.42
C LEU A 77 11.58 -21.49 -8.25
N SER A 78 12.38 -21.12 -9.26
CA SER A 78 13.21 -19.90 -9.26
C SER A 78 12.38 -18.61 -9.38
N THR A 79 11.17 -18.71 -9.96
CA THR A 79 10.20 -17.60 -10.01
C THR A 79 9.31 -17.50 -8.77
N SER A 80 9.42 -18.42 -7.82
CA SER A 80 8.93 -18.15 -6.47
C SER A 80 9.92 -17.19 -5.83
N PRO A 81 9.55 -15.92 -5.54
CA PRO A 81 10.43 -15.08 -4.75
C PRO A 81 10.64 -15.82 -3.43
N THR A 82 11.86 -16.32 -3.24
CA THR A 82 12.32 -16.77 -1.95
C THR A 82 12.00 -15.62 -1.01
N PRO A 83 11.19 -15.81 0.05
CA PRO A 83 11.15 -14.79 1.06
C PRO A 83 12.60 -14.69 1.53
N ALA A 84 13.28 -13.57 1.27
CA ALA A 84 14.29 -13.24 2.25
C ALA A 84 13.50 -13.12 3.53
N SER A 85 13.77 -14.06 4.41
CA SER A 85 13.93 -13.81 5.82
C SER A 85 14.76 -12.54 6.02
N GLY A 86 14.16 -11.38 5.73
CA GLY A 86 14.45 -10.18 6.49
C GLY A 86 14.19 -10.59 7.92
N GLN A 87 15.25 -10.56 8.73
CA GLN A 87 15.17 -10.96 10.12
C GLN A 87 13.97 -10.27 10.78
N PRO A 88 13.27 -10.91 11.73
CA PRO A 88 12.21 -10.25 12.53
C PRO A 88 12.67 -8.90 13.10
N ASP A 89 13.97 -8.78 13.33
CA ASP A 89 14.71 -7.60 13.76
C ASP A 89 14.52 -6.38 12.84
N ASP A 90 14.29 -6.60 11.54
CA ASP A 90 14.24 -5.51 10.59
C ASP A 90 12.99 -4.64 10.75
N ARG A 91 11.85 -5.28 11.04
CA ARG A 91 10.56 -4.62 11.32
C ARG A 91 10.52 -4.06 12.74
N GLN A 92 11.12 -4.75 13.70
CA GLN A 92 11.25 -4.27 15.07
C GLN A 92 12.09 -3.00 15.16
N ALA A 93 13.02 -2.77 14.24
CA ALA A 93 13.81 -1.54 14.22
C ALA A 93 13.01 -0.26 13.95
N LEU A 94 11.93 -0.29 13.14
CA LEU A 94 11.03 0.87 13.00
C LEU A 94 10.40 1.24 14.35
N LEU A 95 10.22 0.24 15.21
CA LEU A 95 9.60 0.34 16.53
C LEU A 95 10.62 0.49 17.65
N ALA A 96 11.93 0.40 17.38
CA ALA A 96 13.00 0.49 18.38
C ALA A 96 13.52 1.92 18.61
N ALA A 97 12.88 2.93 18.01
CA ALA A 97 13.33 4.32 18.05
C ALA A 97 13.24 5.00 19.43
N SER A 98 12.59 4.39 20.42
CA SER A 98 12.49 4.89 21.80
C SER A 98 12.71 3.78 22.83
N SER A 99 13.17 4.19 24.02
CA SER A 99 13.38 3.33 25.20
C SER A 99 12.06 3.03 25.94
N GLU A 100 11.01 3.81 25.70
CA GLU A 100 9.69 3.65 26.33
C GLU A 100 8.88 2.48 25.72
N PRO A 101 8.00 1.81 26.49
CA PRO A 101 7.11 0.79 25.96
C PRO A 101 6.26 1.33 24.81
N PHE A 102 6.18 0.56 23.72
CA PHE A 102 5.48 0.98 22.51
C PHE A 102 3.95 1.07 22.71
N LYS A 103 3.40 2.28 22.58
CA LYS A 103 1.98 2.63 22.73
C LYS A 103 1.46 3.26 21.43
N PRO A 104 1.18 2.47 20.38
CA PRO A 104 0.81 2.98 19.07
C PRO A 104 -0.55 3.69 19.07
N LEU A 105 -0.58 4.88 18.49
CA LEU A 105 -1.76 5.57 18.02
C LEU A 105 -1.59 5.82 16.52
N ILE A 106 -2.48 5.24 15.71
CA ILE A 106 -2.48 5.51 14.28
C ILE A 106 -3.26 6.81 14.04
N VAL A 107 -2.61 7.75 13.36
CA VAL A 107 -3.18 9.05 13.02
C VAL A 107 -3.36 9.11 11.51
N VAL A 108 -4.61 9.20 11.07
CA VAL A 108 -4.97 9.25 9.65
C VAL A 108 -5.03 10.69 9.19
N GLY A 109 -4.40 10.98 8.06
CA GLY A 109 -4.46 12.30 7.42
C GLY A 109 -5.88 12.63 6.98
N ASP A 110 -6.40 13.76 7.47
CA ASP A 110 -7.66 14.35 7.04
C ASP A 110 -7.45 15.81 6.62
N SER A 111 -8.50 16.47 6.17
CA SER A 111 -8.43 17.82 5.65
C SER A 111 -9.69 18.58 5.98
N LEU A 112 -9.52 19.87 6.30
CA LEU A 112 -10.63 20.76 6.58
C LEU A 112 -11.56 20.84 5.36
N LEU A 113 -12.84 20.62 5.59
CA LEU A 113 -13.89 20.70 4.58
C LEU A 113 -14.71 21.96 4.82
N LEU A 114 -14.66 22.87 3.86
CA LEU A 114 -15.40 24.13 3.92
C LEU A 114 -16.74 23.97 3.21
N ALA A 115 -17.75 24.70 3.66
CA ALA A 115 -19.03 24.77 2.98
C ALA A 115 -19.17 26.12 2.27
N GLU A 116 -19.59 26.08 1.01
CA GLU A 116 -20.12 27.25 0.32
C GLU A 116 -21.61 27.39 0.59
N THR A 117 -22.05 28.53 1.10
CA THR A 117 -23.45 28.83 1.42
C THR A 117 -23.73 30.31 1.18
N GLN A 118 -24.98 30.63 0.82
CA GLN A 118 -25.43 32.03 0.68
C GLN A 118 -26.07 32.57 1.96
N ASP A 119 -26.60 31.70 2.82
CA ASP A 119 -27.46 32.07 3.95
C ASP A 119 -27.14 31.30 5.25
N GLN A 120 -26.01 30.57 5.29
CA GLN A 120 -25.56 29.69 6.38
C GLN A 120 -26.47 28.48 6.67
N ARG A 121 -27.65 28.40 6.06
CA ARG A 121 -28.65 27.36 6.30
C ARG A 121 -28.68 26.34 5.17
N SER A 122 -28.39 26.78 3.95
CA SER A 122 -28.34 25.93 2.76
C SER A 122 -26.90 25.78 2.28
N VAL A 123 -26.35 24.57 2.41
CA VAL A 123 -25.04 24.24 1.86
C VAL A 123 -25.19 24.01 0.35
N ARG A 124 -24.53 24.85 -0.45
CA ARG A 124 -24.52 24.73 -1.92
C ARG A 124 -23.57 23.62 -2.36
N ARG A 125 -22.36 23.61 -1.80
CA ARG A 125 -21.36 22.57 -2.03
C ARG A 125 -20.32 22.54 -0.90
N MET A 126 -19.71 21.39 -0.73
CA MET A 126 -18.51 21.24 0.08
C MET A 126 -17.27 21.50 -0.78
N ILE A 127 -16.27 22.16 -0.21
CA ILE A 127 -15.05 22.58 -0.87
C ILE A 127 -13.86 22.04 -0.09
N LEU A 128 -13.08 21.21 -0.78
CA LEU A 128 -11.75 20.81 -0.34
C LEU A 128 -10.74 21.72 -1.02
N ASN A 129 -10.12 22.63 -0.27
CA ASN A 129 -9.09 23.52 -0.80
C ASN A 129 -7.71 23.09 -0.29
N PRO A 130 -6.81 22.56 -1.14
CA PRO A 130 -5.48 22.11 -0.71
C PRO A 130 -4.60 23.21 -0.09
N ALA A 131 -4.90 24.49 -0.34
CA ALA A 131 -4.18 25.62 0.24
C ALA A 131 -4.64 25.96 1.67
N ILE A 132 -5.80 25.48 2.11
CA ILE A 132 -6.36 25.73 3.44
C ILE A 132 -6.26 24.45 4.25
N ARG A 133 -5.21 24.32 5.06
CA ARG A 133 -4.92 23.09 5.81
C ARG A 133 -5.37 23.16 7.27
N SER A 134 -5.60 24.36 7.77
CA SER A 134 -6.00 24.64 9.15
C SER A 134 -7.01 25.78 9.22
N ARG A 135 -7.63 25.96 10.39
CA ARG A 135 -8.48 27.13 10.66
C ARG A 135 -7.70 28.44 10.61
N ASP A 136 -6.41 28.42 10.98
CA ASP A 136 -5.54 29.59 10.88
C ASP A 136 -5.26 29.94 9.42
N ASP A 137 -5.02 28.94 8.57
CA ASP A 137 -4.90 29.10 7.12
C ASP A 137 -6.21 29.66 6.54
N PHE A 138 -7.36 29.19 7.02
CA PHE A 138 -8.67 29.68 6.58
C PHE A 138 -8.88 31.15 6.96
N GLY A 139 -8.53 31.53 8.20
CA GLY A 139 -8.58 32.93 8.64
C GLY A 139 -7.65 33.82 7.81
N ALA A 140 -6.46 33.34 7.47
CA ALA A 140 -5.54 34.05 6.57
C ALA A 140 -6.12 34.17 5.14
N TYR A 141 -6.75 33.10 4.64
CA TYR A 141 -7.40 33.08 3.34
C TYR A 141 -8.55 34.09 3.25
N LEU A 142 -9.41 34.19 4.27
CA LEU A 142 -10.51 35.16 4.31
C LEU A 142 -10.01 36.61 4.36
N ARG A 143 -8.90 36.89 5.08
CA ARG A 143 -8.28 38.22 5.07
C ARG A 143 -7.75 38.60 3.68
N ALA A 144 -7.21 37.65 2.93
CA ALA A 144 -6.72 37.86 1.57
C ALA A 144 -7.85 37.92 0.52
N ASN A 145 -9.02 37.32 0.81
CA ASN A 145 -10.16 37.22 -0.10
C ASN A 145 -11.46 37.67 0.61
N PRO A 146 -11.69 38.99 0.76
CA PRO A 146 -12.86 39.51 1.48
C PRO A 146 -14.21 39.00 0.95
N ASP A 147 -14.33 38.79 -0.36
CA ASP A 147 -15.56 38.28 -0.99
C ASP A 147 -15.91 36.86 -0.52
N ALA A 148 -14.90 36.06 -0.16
CA ALA A 148 -15.10 34.69 0.32
C ALA A 148 -15.71 34.64 1.73
N PHE A 149 -15.61 35.73 2.50
CA PHE A 149 -16.14 35.82 3.87
C PHE A 149 -17.65 35.57 3.95
N TYR A 150 -18.39 36.03 2.94
CA TYR A 150 -19.84 35.89 2.91
C TYR A 150 -20.30 34.52 2.38
N GLN A 151 -19.39 33.72 1.83
CA GLN A 151 -19.72 32.52 1.08
C GLN A 151 -19.13 31.24 1.67
N LEU A 152 -17.95 31.31 2.30
CA LEU A 152 -17.26 30.15 2.85
C LEU A 152 -17.40 30.08 4.37
N TYR A 153 -17.80 28.91 4.86
CA TYR A 153 -18.01 28.65 6.28
C TYR A 153 -17.31 27.36 6.70
N ASP A 154 -16.77 27.37 7.91
CA ASP A 154 -16.25 26.19 8.59
C ASP A 154 -17.32 25.61 9.52
N PHE A 155 -17.77 24.39 9.22
CA PHE A 155 -18.72 23.63 10.04
C PHE A 155 -18.04 22.58 10.94
N ASP A 156 -16.73 22.71 11.16
CA ASP A 156 -15.91 21.73 11.87
C ASP A 156 -15.96 20.33 11.23
N LEU A 157 -15.97 20.29 9.90
CA LEU A 157 -16.00 19.07 9.13
C LEU A 157 -14.60 18.75 8.60
N ASN A 158 -14.19 17.51 8.79
CA ASN A 158 -12.92 17.00 8.30
C ASN A 158 -13.16 15.81 7.37
N PHE A 159 -12.43 15.77 6.26
CA PHE A 159 -12.51 14.73 5.25
C PHE A 159 -11.24 13.89 5.24
N ALA A 160 -11.38 12.59 5.52
CA ALA A 160 -10.33 11.60 5.33
C ALA A 160 -10.58 10.82 4.02
N PRO A 161 -9.62 10.79 3.10
CA PRO A 161 -9.71 9.93 1.91
C PRO A 161 -9.83 8.45 2.30
N ILE A 162 -10.68 7.70 1.59
CA ILE A 162 -10.85 6.24 1.79
C ILE A 162 -9.50 5.53 1.69
N SER A 163 -8.68 5.92 0.72
CA SER A 163 -7.32 5.43 0.51
C SER A 163 -6.41 5.57 1.74
N ALA A 164 -6.52 6.67 2.48
CA ALA A 164 -5.75 6.90 3.71
C ALA A 164 -6.23 5.97 4.84
N ILE A 165 -7.55 5.75 4.95
CA ILE A 165 -8.14 4.83 5.93
C ILE A 165 -7.74 3.38 5.62
N GLU A 166 -7.82 2.96 4.36
CA GLU A 166 -7.40 1.62 3.92
C GLU A 166 -5.91 1.38 4.22
N ALA A 167 -5.07 2.36 3.91
CA ALA A 167 -3.65 2.30 4.23
C ALA A 167 -3.41 2.20 5.74
N ALA A 168 -4.17 2.95 6.56
CA ALA A 168 -4.10 2.88 8.01
C ALA A 168 -4.52 1.50 8.56
N TRP A 169 -5.56 0.88 8.01
CA TRP A 169 -5.96 -0.49 8.36
C TRP A 169 -4.89 -1.52 8.01
N GLU A 170 -4.23 -1.37 6.86
CA GLU A 170 -3.11 -2.24 6.52
C GLU A 170 -2.00 -2.15 7.57
N VAL A 171 -1.65 -0.93 7.98
CA VAL A 171 -0.65 -0.72 9.03
C VAL A 171 -1.10 -1.30 10.37
N GLN A 172 -2.35 -1.09 10.76
CA GLN A 172 -2.94 -1.66 11.97
C GLN A 172 -2.80 -3.19 12.00
N GLY A 173 -3.20 -3.86 10.92
CA GLY A 173 -3.10 -5.32 10.80
C GLY A 173 -1.65 -5.82 10.90
N LYS A 174 -0.67 -5.04 10.41
CA LYS A 174 0.76 -5.39 10.57
C LYS A 174 1.24 -5.23 11.99
N LEU A 175 0.81 -4.17 12.68
CA LEU A 175 1.18 -3.96 14.08
C LEU A 175 0.54 -5.01 14.98
N ASP A 176 -0.73 -5.35 14.77
CA ASP A 176 -1.42 -6.37 15.56
C ASP A 176 -0.76 -7.76 15.40
N ALA A 177 -0.29 -8.10 14.20
CA ALA A 177 0.45 -9.33 13.95
C ALA A 177 1.81 -9.43 14.70
N LEU A 178 2.35 -8.31 15.21
CA LEU A 178 3.60 -8.26 15.95
C LEU A 178 3.39 -8.21 17.48
N ARG A 179 2.14 -8.10 17.94
CA ARG A 179 1.80 -7.90 19.35
C ARG A 179 1.37 -9.21 20.00
N ALA A 180 1.49 -9.26 21.32
CA ALA A 180 0.94 -10.36 22.10
C ALA A 180 -0.60 -10.39 21.99
N ASN A 181 -1.19 -11.58 22.07
CA ASN A 181 -2.63 -11.78 21.90
C ASN A 181 -3.50 -10.95 22.87
N ASP A 182 -2.98 -10.60 24.04
CA ASP A 182 -3.71 -9.83 25.07
C ASP A 182 -3.43 -8.32 25.03
N ALA A 183 -2.72 -7.83 23.99
CA ALA A 183 -2.40 -6.42 23.88
C ALA A 183 -3.66 -5.60 23.54
N PRO A 184 -3.86 -4.42 24.16
CA PRO A 184 -5.05 -3.59 23.91
C PRO A 184 -5.12 -3.15 22.44
N ALA A 185 -6.32 -3.08 21.87
CA ALA A 185 -6.52 -2.71 20.46
C ALA A 185 -5.85 -1.38 20.09
N ILE A 186 -5.24 -1.32 18.92
CA ILE A 186 -4.63 -0.08 18.40
C ILE A 186 -5.74 0.86 17.99
N ARG A 187 -5.73 2.09 18.52
CA ARG A 187 -6.70 3.11 18.15
C ARG A 187 -6.27 3.82 16.87
N MET A 188 -7.25 4.19 16.05
CA MET A 188 -7.09 5.07 14.89
C MET A 188 -7.92 6.33 15.12
N ILE A 189 -7.32 7.50 14.85
CA ILE A 189 -8.01 8.79 14.88
C ILE A 189 -7.61 9.62 13.66
N GLY A 190 -8.41 10.61 13.28
CA GLY A 190 -7.99 11.64 12.33
C GLY A 190 -6.95 12.59 12.94
N VAL A 191 -6.09 13.18 12.12
CA VAL A 191 -5.13 14.20 12.59
C VAL A 191 -5.82 15.42 13.19
N SER A 192 -7.02 15.76 12.71
CA SER A 192 -7.87 16.82 13.27
C SER A 192 -8.29 16.55 14.73
N ALA A 193 -8.34 15.28 15.15
CA ALA A 193 -8.69 14.88 16.51
C ALA A 193 -7.46 14.65 17.42
N LEU A 194 -6.23 14.91 16.91
CA LEU A 194 -5.01 14.67 17.66
C LEU A 194 -4.74 15.80 18.67
N SER A 195 -5.00 15.51 19.95
CA SER A 195 -4.73 16.45 21.05
C SER A 195 -3.25 16.51 21.44
N ALA A 196 -2.84 17.57 22.14
CA ALA A 196 -1.49 17.68 22.71
C ALA A 196 -1.19 16.52 23.69
N GLU A 197 -2.13 16.20 24.58
CA GLU A 197 -2.00 15.08 25.52
C GLU A 197 -1.71 13.75 24.82
N LEU A 198 -2.37 13.46 23.69
CA LEU A 198 -2.10 12.26 22.91
C LEU A 198 -0.70 12.28 22.28
N ARG A 199 -0.21 13.43 21.82
CA ARG A 199 1.16 13.58 21.29
C ARG A 199 2.24 13.37 22.36
N GLU A 200 1.94 13.69 23.60
CA GLU A 200 2.88 13.51 24.72
C GLU A 200 2.88 12.07 25.25
N THR A 201 1.74 11.38 25.17
CA THR A 201 1.55 10.08 25.83
C THR A 201 1.62 8.87 24.89
N GLN A 202 1.44 9.06 23.57
CA GLN A 202 1.37 7.97 22.59
C GLN A 202 2.55 8.01 21.61
N ASP A 203 2.89 6.84 21.06
CA ASP A 203 3.74 6.72 19.87
C ASP A 203 2.88 6.93 18.62
N ILE A 204 3.18 7.95 17.83
CA ILE A 204 2.37 8.36 16.70
C ILE A 204 2.83 7.67 15.44
N LEU A 205 1.88 7.05 14.76
CA LEU A 205 2.07 6.51 13.43
C LEU A 205 1.14 7.23 12.46
N PHE A 206 1.68 8.23 11.75
CA PHE A 206 0.92 9.00 10.78
C PHE A 206 0.81 8.24 9.46
N VAL A 207 -0.40 8.18 8.90
CA VAL A 207 -0.68 7.60 7.58
C VAL A 207 -1.58 8.55 6.80
N GLY A 208 -1.11 9.06 5.67
CA GLY A 208 -1.89 10.01 4.86
C GLY A 208 -1.03 10.86 3.94
N ARG A 209 -1.65 11.83 3.25
CA ARG A 209 -0.87 12.77 2.43
C ARG A 209 -0.05 13.70 3.32
N LEU A 210 1.13 14.13 2.86
CA LEU A 210 1.96 15.07 3.61
C LEU A 210 1.27 16.42 3.83
N SER A 211 0.41 16.83 2.89
CA SER A 211 -0.42 18.03 3.04
C SER A 211 -1.45 17.93 4.18
N GLN A 212 -1.65 16.73 4.73
CA GLN A 212 -2.59 16.41 5.80
C GLN A 212 -1.86 16.16 7.12
N LEU A 213 -0.62 16.60 7.27
CA LEU A 213 0.12 16.46 8.53
C LEU A 213 -0.47 17.34 9.65
N GLY A 214 -1.14 18.44 9.31
CA GLY A 214 -1.78 19.33 10.27
C GLY A 214 -0.82 19.74 11.39
N VAL A 215 -1.22 19.51 12.64
CA VAL A 215 -0.43 19.84 13.84
C VAL A 215 0.92 19.09 13.94
N LEU A 216 1.12 18.01 13.17
CA LEU A 216 2.36 17.24 13.14
C LEU A 216 3.41 17.83 12.20
N GLU A 217 3.03 18.70 11.26
CA GLU A 217 3.94 19.20 10.22
C GLU A 217 5.23 19.84 10.77
N PRO A 218 5.17 20.74 11.78
CA PRO A 218 6.39 21.35 12.32
C PRO A 218 7.32 20.31 12.94
N GLU A 219 6.77 19.30 13.61
CA GLU A 219 7.53 18.26 14.28
C GLU A 219 8.15 17.27 13.29
N VAL A 220 7.40 16.91 12.24
CA VAL A 220 7.88 16.03 11.17
C VAL A 220 9.04 16.63 10.40
N PHE A 221 8.98 17.94 10.10
CA PHE A 221 10.02 18.62 9.31
C PHE A 221 11.08 19.36 10.16
N SER A 222 10.98 19.37 11.48
CA SER A 222 12.00 19.96 12.35
C SER A 222 13.34 19.21 12.19
N GLY A 223 14.40 19.89 11.76
CA GLY A 223 15.69 19.24 11.49
C GLY A 223 15.70 18.26 10.32
N SER A 224 14.61 18.19 9.54
CA SER A 224 14.52 17.43 8.30
C SER A 224 15.25 18.16 7.18
N ARG A 225 15.88 17.41 6.29
CA ARG A 225 16.41 17.91 5.02
C ARG A 225 15.30 18.18 4.01
N PHE A 226 14.10 17.65 4.22
CA PHE A 226 12.96 17.89 3.37
C PHE A 226 12.01 18.92 3.97
N ARG A 227 11.27 19.60 3.11
CA ARG A 227 10.17 20.48 3.50
C ARG A 227 9.04 20.35 2.50
N LEU A 228 7.81 20.36 3.01
CA LEU A 228 6.63 20.51 2.16
C LEU A 228 6.55 21.97 1.67
N ALA A 229 6.75 22.18 0.37
CA ALA A 229 6.69 23.50 -0.25
C ALA A 229 5.28 23.84 -0.73
N ALA A 230 4.53 22.84 -1.17
CA ALA A 230 3.12 22.92 -1.55
C ALA A 230 2.47 21.56 -1.32
N TYR A 231 1.14 21.46 -1.47
CA TYR A 231 0.41 20.21 -1.26
C TYR A 231 0.91 19.06 -2.17
N ASP A 232 1.45 19.40 -3.34
CA ASP A 232 1.96 18.49 -4.37
C ASP A 232 3.50 18.55 -4.51
N ARG A 233 4.21 19.22 -3.61
CA ARG A 233 5.64 19.51 -3.79
C ARG A 233 6.45 19.38 -2.51
N LEU A 234 7.39 18.45 -2.52
CA LEU A 234 8.44 18.31 -1.51
C LEU A 234 9.75 18.90 -2.04
N VAL A 235 10.53 19.58 -1.20
CA VAL A 235 11.83 20.15 -1.58
C VAL A 235 12.93 19.68 -0.64
N ASP A 236 14.11 19.40 -1.20
CA ASP A 236 15.34 19.20 -0.42
C ASP A 236 15.99 20.56 -0.13
N THR A 237 16.09 20.92 1.16
CA THR A 237 16.53 22.24 1.63
C THR A 237 18.04 22.46 1.48
N ALA A 238 18.83 21.43 1.23
CA ALA A 238 20.29 21.53 1.08
C ALA A 238 20.71 21.82 -0.38
N ASN A 239 19.97 22.66 -1.10
CA ASN A 239 20.08 22.90 -2.55
C ASN A 239 19.79 21.66 -3.42
N GLY A 240 18.92 20.78 -2.96
CA GLY A 240 18.58 19.56 -3.69
C GLY A 240 17.40 19.72 -4.66
N PRO A 241 16.99 18.61 -5.31
CA PRO A 241 15.89 18.61 -6.26
C PRO A 241 14.54 18.91 -5.58
N SER A 242 13.62 19.48 -6.37
CA SER A 242 12.20 19.54 -6.01
C SER A 242 11.48 18.32 -6.56
N PHE A 243 10.69 17.67 -5.71
CA PHE A 243 9.86 16.52 -6.05
C PHE A 243 8.41 16.98 -6.17
N GLN A 244 7.92 17.11 -7.40
CA GLN A 244 6.52 17.48 -7.66
C GLN A 244 5.72 16.24 -8.07
N GLY A 245 4.77 15.86 -7.23
CA GLY A 245 3.93 14.67 -7.42
C GLY A 245 2.61 15.00 -8.11
N GLN A 246 2.07 14.03 -8.84
CA GLN A 246 0.76 14.13 -9.47
C GLN A 246 -0.32 13.62 -8.51
N VAL A 247 -0.71 14.49 -7.56
CA VAL A 247 -1.62 14.18 -6.43
C VAL A 247 -2.99 13.68 -6.91
N TYR A 248 -3.47 14.24 -8.02
CA TYR A 248 -4.70 13.83 -8.70
C TYR A 248 -4.32 13.16 -10.02
N PRO A 249 -4.24 11.81 -10.06
CA PRO A 249 -3.73 11.13 -11.23
C PRO A 249 -4.68 11.29 -12.43
N ASP A 250 -4.14 11.68 -13.58
CA ASP A 250 -4.89 11.77 -14.84
C ASP A 250 -4.99 10.38 -15.49
N GLU A 251 -6.16 9.74 -15.45
CA GLU A 251 -6.36 8.39 -15.97
C GLU A 251 -6.03 8.22 -17.47
N ARG A 252 -5.88 9.33 -18.21
CA ARG A 252 -5.46 9.32 -19.63
C ARG A 252 -3.98 9.04 -19.80
N LEU A 253 -3.15 9.30 -18.78
CA LEU A 253 -1.71 9.08 -18.84
C LEU A 253 -1.36 7.61 -18.58
N ALA A 254 -0.46 7.05 -19.40
CA ALA A 254 0.00 5.67 -19.26
C ALA A 254 0.82 5.45 -17.98
N SER A 255 1.60 6.46 -17.59
CA SER A 255 2.43 6.46 -16.38
C SER A 255 2.51 7.87 -15.80
N GLN A 256 2.50 7.97 -14.48
CA GLN A 256 2.59 9.22 -13.72
C GLN A 256 3.53 9.05 -12.55
N LYS A 257 4.14 10.16 -12.12
CA LYS A 257 5.04 10.18 -10.97
C LYS A 257 4.36 10.80 -9.77
N ASP A 258 4.52 10.13 -8.65
CA ASP A 258 4.16 10.62 -7.32
C ASP A 258 5.36 10.37 -6.39
N TYR A 259 5.35 10.92 -5.18
CA TYR A 259 6.45 10.78 -4.25
C TYR A 259 5.97 10.38 -2.87
N GLY A 260 6.60 9.34 -2.36
CA GLY A 260 6.38 8.82 -1.03
C GLY A 260 7.45 9.31 -0.05
N TYR A 261 7.06 9.50 1.19
CA TYR A 261 7.93 9.93 2.29
C TYR A 261 7.76 8.99 3.48
N LEU A 262 8.89 8.48 3.96
CA LEU A 262 8.99 7.67 5.16
C LEU A 262 9.92 8.38 6.13
N ALA A 263 9.48 8.60 7.35
CA ALA A 263 10.36 9.06 8.42
C ALA A 263 10.12 8.27 9.71
N VAL A 264 11.21 8.06 10.44
CA VAL A 264 11.20 7.49 11.79
C VAL A 264 12.02 8.43 12.65
N ARG A 265 11.38 8.99 13.67
CA ARG A 265 12.02 9.92 14.60
C ARG A 265 11.43 9.80 15.99
N THR A 266 12.02 10.53 16.93
CA THR A 266 11.46 10.72 18.27
C THR A 266 10.94 12.16 18.38
N SER A 267 9.79 12.30 19.04
CA SER A 267 9.21 13.58 19.41
C SER A 267 10.07 14.29 20.46
N ALA A 268 9.80 15.57 20.69
CA ALA A 268 10.40 16.30 21.81
C ALA A 268 10.10 15.66 23.18
N THR A 269 9.00 14.90 23.29
CA THR A 269 8.59 14.18 24.51
C THR A 269 9.18 12.78 24.65
N GLY A 270 10.05 12.34 23.74
CA GLY A 270 10.64 11.00 23.78
C GLY A 270 9.75 9.89 23.18
N ARG A 271 8.57 10.23 22.67
CA ARG A 271 7.66 9.31 21.98
C ARG A 271 8.09 9.10 20.52
N ARG A 272 7.79 7.95 19.95
CA ARG A 272 8.10 7.68 18.54
C ARG A 272 7.13 8.44 17.65
N LEU A 273 7.65 9.00 16.58
CA LEU A 273 6.88 9.60 15.49
C LEU A 273 7.34 8.94 14.19
N VAL A 274 6.46 8.12 13.61
CA VAL A 274 6.68 7.48 12.32
C VAL A 274 5.70 8.06 11.33
N VAL A 275 6.20 8.46 10.17
CA VAL A 275 5.42 9.05 9.09
C VAL A 275 5.46 8.11 7.90
N LEU A 276 4.30 7.61 7.50
CA LEU A 276 4.09 6.82 6.29
C LEU A 276 3.19 7.64 5.36
N GLY A 277 3.78 8.52 4.58
CA GLY A 277 3.03 9.49 3.78
C GLY A 277 3.44 9.56 2.32
N GLY A 278 2.62 10.26 1.53
CA GLY A 278 2.92 10.58 0.14
C GLY A 278 2.43 11.98 -0.21
N LEU A 279 2.83 12.48 -1.37
CA LEU A 279 2.21 13.69 -1.93
C LEU A 279 0.77 13.38 -2.37
N GLY A 280 0.58 12.28 -3.10
CA GLY A 280 -0.74 11.70 -3.38
C GLY A 280 -1.04 10.42 -2.61
N ASP A 281 -2.30 9.98 -2.71
CA ASP A 281 -2.82 8.79 -2.03
C ASP A 281 -2.15 7.50 -2.52
N LYS A 282 -1.80 7.44 -3.81
CA LYS A 282 -1.11 6.28 -4.40
C LYS A 282 0.32 6.17 -3.88
N ALA A 283 1.03 7.29 -3.70
CA ALA A 283 2.31 7.27 -3.01
C ALA A 283 2.19 6.86 -1.54
N THR A 284 1.17 7.34 -0.82
CA THR A 284 0.92 6.91 0.58
C THR A 284 0.75 5.39 0.67
N ALA A 285 -0.12 4.81 -0.16
CA ALA A 285 -0.31 3.35 -0.21
C ALA A 285 0.99 2.61 -0.59
N ALA A 286 1.77 3.16 -1.53
CA ALA A 286 3.05 2.60 -1.92
C ALA A 286 4.07 2.60 -0.76
N ILE A 287 4.11 3.64 0.07
CA ILE A 287 4.97 3.69 1.26
C ILE A 287 4.52 2.72 2.33
N VAL A 288 3.22 2.63 2.61
CA VAL A 288 2.68 1.64 3.57
C VAL A 288 3.05 0.22 3.15
N ALA A 289 2.95 -0.10 1.86
CA ALA A 289 3.32 -1.41 1.34
C ALA A 289 4.82 -1.75 1.50
N LEU A 290 5.70 -0.80 1.88
CA LEU A 290 7.09 -1.12 2.25
C LEU A 290 7.17 -2.03 3.48
N LEU A 291 6.17 -1.98 4.37
CA LEU A 291 6.07 -2.89 5.52
C LEU A 291 6.00 -4.37 5.09
N ASN A 292 5.57 -4.63 3.86
CA ASN A 292 5.48 -5.95 3.25
C ASN A 292 6.70 -6.33 2.41
N THR A 293 7.71 -5.46 2.29
CA THR A 293 8.87 -5.70 1.42
C THR A 293 10.17 -5.62 2.23
N PRO A 294 10.55 -6.70 2.96
CA PRO A 294 11.71 -6.69 3.86
C PRO A 294 13.02 -6.31 3.16
N HIS A 295 13.19 -6.73 1.90
CA HIS A 295 14.35 -6.39 1.08
C HIS A 295 14.53 -4.90 0.86
N GLU A 296 13.44 -4.17 0.53
CA GLU A 296 13.47 -2.72 0.34
C GLU A 296 13.80 -2.00 1.65
N MET A 297 13.26 -2.49 2.78
CA MET A 297 13.59 -1.97 4.11
C MET A 297 15.07 -2.17 4.46
N ALA A 298 15.64 -3.33 4.14
CA ALA A 298 17.06 -3.60 4.36
C ALA A 298 17.97 -2.70 3.50
N VAL A 299 17.58 -2.40 2.25
CA VAL A 299 18.27 -1.43 1.39
C VAL A 299 18.26 -0.04 2.03
N LEU A 300 17.10 0.40 2.51
CA LEU A 300 16.96 1.68 3.20
C LEU A 300 17.88 1.77 4.42
N LYS A 301 17.86 0.75 5.29
CA LYS A 301 18.71 0.69 6.48
C LYS A 301 20.20 0.79 6.17
N ARG A 302 20.66 0.08 5.12
CA ARG A 302 22.06 0.19 4.67
C ARG A 302 22.38 1.61 4.20
N LYS A 303 21.46 2.26 3.47
CA LYS A 303 21.64 3.64 2.98
C LYS A 303 21.76 4.65 4.13
N VAL A 304 21.00 4.46 5.20
CA VAL A 304 21.08 5.29 6.43
C VAL A 304 22.08 4.78 7.46
N ARG A 305 22.93 3.80 7.09
CA ARG A 305 23.97 3.21 7.96
C ARG A 305 23.45 2.68 9.29
N GLY A 306 22.21 2.17 9.32
CA GLY A 306 21.58 1.65 10.53
C GLY A 306 21.17 2.73 11.55
N ALA A 307 21.09 3.99 11.14
CA ALA A 307 20.55 5.06 11.99
C ALA A 307 19.15 4.69 12.51
N ARG A 308 18.90 4.93 13.80
CA ARG A 308 17.59 4.68 14.45
C ARG A 308 16.54 5.69 14.00
N HIS A 309 16.99 6.90 13.70
CA HIS A 309 16.16 7.99 13.20
C HIS A 309 16.61 8.35 11.81
N PHE A 310 15.66 8.43 10.89
CA PHE A 310 15.95 8.69 9.49
C PHE A 310 14.72 9.20 8.77
N GLU A 311 14.96 9.77 7.60
CA GLU A 311 13.96 10.14 6.62
C GLU A 311 14.35 9.61 5.25
N ALA A 312 13.36 9.31 4.42
CA ALA A 312 13.54 8.76 3.09
C ALA A 312 12.43 9.22 2.15
N VAL A 313 12.82 9.47 0.90
CA VAL A 313 11.91 9.79 -0.19
C VAL A 313 12.00 8.70 -1.24
N TYR A 314 10.83 8.29 -1.74
CA TYR A 314 10.68 7.34 -2.82
C TYR A 314 9.98 8.01 -4.00
N GLU A 315 10.51 7.82 -5.20
CA GLU A 315 9.75 8.07 -6.43
C GLU A 315 8.80 6.89 -6.62
N VAL A 316 7.52 7.18 -6.87
CA VAL A 316 6.45 6.21 -7.07
C VAL A 316 5.94 6.37 -8.50
N GLU A 317 6.21 5.38 -9.34
CA GLU A 317 5.68 5.32 -10.70
C GLU A 317 4.32 4.61 -10.69
N ILE A 318 3.27 5.35 -11.03
CA ILE A 318 1.90 4.87 -11.09
C ILE A 318 1.59 4.54 -12.55
N ARG A 319 1.44 3.24 -12.86
CA ARG A 319 1.03 2.78 -14.19
C ARG A 319 -0.43 2.40 -14.21
N ARG A 320 -1.10 2.68 -15.32
CA ARG A 320 -2.51 2.32 -15.50
C ARG A 320 -2.71 0.80 -15.37
N GLY A 321 -3.53 0.38 -14.41
CA GLY A 321 -3.89 -1.03 -14.20
C GLY A 321 -2.78 -1.94 -13.64
N GLY A 322 -1.63 -1.37 -13.25
CA GLY A 322 -0.50 -2.12 -12.68
C GLY A 322 -0.19 -1.73 -11.24
N PRO A 323 0.60 -2.54 -10.52
CA PRO A 323 1.12 -2.15 -9.22
C PRO A 323 2.07 -0.94 -9.37
N ALA A 324 2.07 -0.06 -8.37
CA ALA A 324 3.00 1.06 -8.33
C ALA A 324 4.45 0.55 -8.18
N GLN A 325 5.37 1.10 -8.97
CA GLN A 325 6.80 0.83 -8.80
C GLN A 325 7.41 1.89 -7.89
N ARG A 326 8.32 1.50 -7.01
CA ARG A 326 8.96 2.39 -6.04
C ARG A 326 10.46 2.40 -6.24
N LYS A 327 11.06 3.57 -6.14
CA LYS A 327 12.51 3.75 -6.20
C LYS A 327 12.96 4.68 -5.09
N LEU A 328 13.85 4.18 -4.22
CA LEU A 328 14.45 4.99 -3.17
C LEU A 328 15.37 6.05 -3.78
N ILE A 329 14.97 7.31 -3.75
CA ILE A 329 15.73 8.41 -4.35
C ILE A 329 16.67 9.05 -3.33
N ALA A 330 16.20 9.29 -2.11
CA ALA A 330 16.98 9.93 -1.06
C ALA A 330 16.70 9.29 0.29
N ALA A 331 17.72 9.20 1.14
CA ALA A 331 17.57 8.79 2.53
C ALA A 331 18.69 9.42 3.35
N TYR A 332 18.33 9.97 4.51
CA TYR A 332 19.25 10.67 5.39
C TYR A 332 18.99 10.28 6.84
N PRO A 333 20.05 10.16 7.67
CA PRO A 333 19.87 10.05 9.10
C PRO A 333 19.29 11.36 9.64
N LEU A 334 18.42 11.25 10.64
CA LEU A 334 17.92 12.40 11.40
C LEU A 334 18.75 12.55 12.69
N PRO A 335 18.88 13.79 13.22
CA PRO A 335 19.61 14.07 14.45
C PRO A 335 18.97 13.43 15.69
#